data_AF-A0A1V5ZQ50-F1
#
_entry.id   AF-A0A1V5ZQ50-F1
#
_cell.length_a   1.000
_cell.length_b   1.000
_cell.length_c   1.000
_cell.angle_alpha   90.00
_cell.angle_beta   90.00
_cell.angle_gamma   90.00
#
_symmetry.space_group_name_H-M   'P 1'
#
loop_
_entity.id
_entity.type
_entity.pdbx_description
1 polymer ?
#
loop_
_entity_poly.entity_id
_entity_poly.type
_entity_poly.pdbx_seq_one_letter_code
_entity_poly.pdbx_strand_id
1 'polypeptide(L)' 'MAHDNGMRAVISHRSGETEDTFIADLAVALNTGFIKTGSASRTDRIAKYNQLLRIEERLG' A
#
# COMPACT_ATOMS: atom_id res chain seq x y z
N MET A 1 2.44 -18.41 -0.37
CA MET A 1 2.84 -18.79 -1.75
C MET A 1 4.00 -17.93 -2.28
N ALA A 2 3.84 -16.63 -2.56
CA ALA A 2 4.93 -15.84 -3.15
C ALA A 2 6.18 -15.76 -2.25
N HIS A 3 6.00 -15.39 -0.98
CA HIS A 3 7.07 -15.36 0.01
C HIS A 3 7.75 -16.72 0.18
N ASP A 4 6.97 -17.80 0.30
CA ASP A 4 7.48 -19.17 0.46
C ASP A 4 8.33 -19.63 -0.74
N ASN A 5 8.13 -19.03 -1.92
CA ASN A 5 8.90 -19.29 -3.13
C ASN A 5 10.02 -18.25 -3.37
N GLY A 6 10.39 -17.45 -2.36
CA GLY A 6 11.44 -16.44 -2.49
C GLY A 6 11.08 -15.26 -3.39
N MET A 7 9.80 -15.09 -3.75
CA MET A 7 9.31 -13.99 -4.57
C MET A 7 8.81 -12.84 -3.69
N ARG A 8 8.97 -11.60 -4.16
CA ARG A 8 8.39 -10.41 -3.51
C ARG A 8 6.96 -10.21 -4.00
N ALA A 9 6.03 -10.03 -3.07
CA ALA A 9 4.68 -9.58 -3.38
C ALA A 9 4.65 -8.05 -3.47
N VAL A 10 3.95 -7.50 -4.46
CA VAL A 10 3.71 -6.06 -4.58
C VAL A 10 2.20 -5.84 -4.53
N ILE A 11 1.73 -5.17 -3.48
CA ILE A 11 0.32 -4.76 -3.40
C ILE A 11 0.11 -3.59 -4.35
N SER A 12 -0.91 -3.63 -5.21
CA SER A 12 -1.09 -2.61 -6.25
C SER A 12 -2.53 -2.13 -6.39
N HIS A 13 -2.68 -0.84 -6.66
CA HIS A 13 -3.93 -0.20 -7.02
C HIS A 13 -4.43 -0.61 -8.42
N ARG A 14 -5.61 -0.13 -8.82
CA ARG A 14 -6.13 -0.22 -10.19
C ARG A 14 -6.19 1.16 -10.87
N SER A 15 -6.45 1.22 -12.17
CA SER A 15 -6.53 2.51 -12.89
C SER A 15 -7.70 3.39 -12.39
N GLY A 16 -8.85 2.79 -12.07
CA GLY A 16 -9.93 3.42 -11.30
C GLY A 16 -9.80 3.07 -9.82
N GLU A 17 -9.72 4.07 -8.95
CA GLU A 17 -9.59 3.91 -7.51
C GLU A 17 -10.58 4.82 -6.78
N THR A 18 -10.82 4.49 -5.52
CA THR A 18 -11.58 5.30 -4.58
C THR A 18 -10.64 5.90 -3.53
N GLU A 19 -11.18 6.56 -2.52
CA GLU A 19 -10.40 7.00 -1.35
C GLU A 19 -10.10 5.88 -0.34
N ASP A 20 -10.64 4.68 -0.54
CA ASP A 20 -10.37 3.52 0.32
C ASP A 20 -8.86 3.25 0.42
N THR A 21 -8.35 2.99 1.61
CA THR A 21 -6.90 2.85 1.86
C THR A 21 -6.50 1.42 2.21
N PHE A 22 -7.38 0.43 2.05
CA PHE A 22 -7.17 -0.95 2.52
C PHE A 22 -5.83 -1.55 2.05
N ILE A 23 -5.41 -1.24 0.83
CA ILE A 23 -4.16 -1.76 0.27
C ILE A 23 -2.89 -1.26 0.97
N ALA A 24 -2.95 -0.11 1.66
CA ALA A 24 -1.84 0.38 2.48
C ALA A 24 -1.68 -0.49 3.74
N ASP A 25 -2.78 -0.69 4.48
CA ASP A 25 -2.81 -1.55 5.66
C ASP A 25 -2.44 -3.01 5.31
N LEU A 26 -2.95 -3.53 4.19
CA LEU A 26 -2.62 -4.88 3.71
C LEU A 26 -1.13 -5.05 3.41
N ALA A 27 -0.50 -4.05 2.77
CA ALA A 27 0.92 -4.10 2.42
C ALA A 27 1.82 -4.18 3.67
N VAL A 28 1.47 -3.45 4.72
CA VAL A 28 2.18 -3.46 6.01
C VAL A 28 1.87 -4.72 6.80
N ALA A 29 0.60 -5.12 6.92
CA ALA A 29 0.19 -6.31 7.67
C ALA A 29 0.85 -7.59 7.16
N LEU A 30 1.07 -7.69 5.85
CA LEU A 30 1.75 -8.83 5.21
C LEU A 30 3.27 -8.64 5.08
N ASN A 31 3.84 -7.54 5.58
CA ASN A 31 5.27 -7.20 5.47
C ASN A 31 5.81 -7.37 4.04
N THR A 32 5.05 -6.91 3.05
CA THR A 32 5.38 -7.10 1.62
C THR A 32 6.61 -6.31 1.19
N GLY A 33 6.91 -5.21 1.89
CA GLY A 33 8.02 -4.30 1.59
C GLY A 33 7.80 -3.41 0.36
N PHE A 34 6.75 -3.63 -0.44
CA PHE A 34 6.49 -2.91 -1.67
C PHE A 34 5.00 -2.67 -1.91
N ILE A 35 4.65 -1.43 -2.26
CA ILE A 35 3.31 -1.03 -2.69
C ILE A 35 3.39 -0.17 -3.95
N LYS A 36 2.47 -0.40 -4.90
CA LYS A 36 2.32 0.37 -6.12
C LYS A 36 0.96 1.06 -6.12
N THR A 37 0.92 2.28 -5.57
CA THR A 37 -0.32 3.05 -5.40
C THR A 37 -0.40 4.35 -6.24
N GLY A 38 0.51 4.53 -7.21
CA GLY A 38 0.41 5.57 -8.25
C GLY A 38 1.28 6.80 -8.00
N SER A 39 1.11 7.82 -8.84
CA SER A 39 1.82 9.09 -8.71
C SER A 39 1.46 9.81 -7.39
N ALA A 40 2.31 10.75 -6.96
CA ALA A 40 2.04 11.67 -5.87
C ALA A 40 1.07 12.80 -6.30
N SER A 41 -0.04 12.42 -6.91
CA SER A 41 -1.12 13.30 -7.34
C SER A 41 -2.44 12.52 -7.42
N ARG A 42 -3.56 13.26 -7.36
CA ARG A 42 -4.94 12.75 -7.25
C ARG A 42 -5.24 12.11 -5.88
N THR A 43 -6.38 12.49 -5.30
CA THR A 43 -6.75 12.13 -3.93
C THR A 43 -6.88 10.64 -3.71
N ASP A 44 -7.41 9.90 -4.70
CA ASP A 44 -7.53 8.44 -4.68
C ASP A 44 -6.18 7.72 -4.52
N ARG A 45 -5.05 8.35 -4.88
CA ARG A 45 -3.68 7.82 -4.69
C ARG A 45 -3.06 8.33 -3.39
N ILE A 46 -3.18 9.63 -3.16
CA ILE A 46 -2.64 10.31 -1.98
C ILE A 46 -3.25 9.75 -0.69
N ALA A 47 -4.52 9.35 -0.69
CA ALA A 47 -5.16 8.73 0.47
C ALA A 47 -4.37 7.52 1.01
N LYS A 48 -3.85 6.67 0.11
CA LYS A 48 -3.04 5.50 0.48
C LYS A 48 -1.67 5.88 1.03
N TYR A 49 -1.00 6.88 0.43
CA TYR A 49 0.27 7.39 0.97
C TYR A 49 0.08 8.02 2.36
N ASN A 50 -0.98 8.81 2.54
CA ASN A 50 -1.31 9.38 3.85
C ASN A 50 -1.61 8.30 4.88
N GLN A 51 -2.25 7.20 4.48
CA GLN A 51 -2.45 6.07 5.38
C GLN A 51 -1.13 5.40 5.77
N LEU A 52 -0.18 5.24 4.85
CA LEU A 52 1.15 4.71 5.18
C LEU A 52 1.87 5.61 6.21
N LEU A 53 1.77 6.94 6.07
CA LEU A 53 2.33 7.88 7.06
C LEU A 53 1.66 7.72 8.43
N ARG A 54 0.33 7.57 8.48
CA ARG A 54 -0.38 7.31 9.75
C ARG A 54 -0.01 5.95 10.36
N ILE A 55 0.22 4.93 9.54
CA ILE A 55 0.65 3.61 10.01
C ILE A 55 2.07 3.71 10.59
N GLU A 56 2.98 4.41 9.91
CA GLU A 56 4.33 4.66 10.40
C GLU A 56 4.31 5.40 11.73
N GLU A 57 3.60 6.53 11.82
CA GLU A 57 3.43 7.29 13.07
C GLU A 57 2.90 6.43 14.24
N ARG A 58 2.04 5.45 13.94
CA ARG A 58 1.49 4.51 14.95
C ARG A 58 2.48 3.43 15.38
N LEU A 59 3.45 3.09 14.53
CA LEU A 59 4.44 2.04 14.81
C LEU A 59 5.71 2.60 15.48
N GLY A 60 5.98 3.90 15.34
CA GLY A 60 7.11 4.61 15.95
C GLY A 60 8.24 4.86 14.98
#